data_AF-A0A936XTX3-F1
#
_entry.id   AF-A0A936XTX3-F1
#
_cell.length_a   1.000
_cell.length_b   1.000
_cell.length_c   1.000
_cell.angle_alpha   90.00
_cell.angle_beta   90.00
_cell.angle_gamma   90.00
#
_symmetry.space_group_name_H-M   'P 1'
#
loop_
_entity.id
_entity.type
_entity.pdbx_description
1 polymer ?
#
loop_
_entity_poly.entity_id
_entity_poly.type
_entity_poly.pdbx_seq_one_letter_code
_entity_poly.pdbx_strand_id
1 'polypeptide(L)'
;MKKKKKKKNRQLKKDVFISSRVEIELYLQNDLSSSPERQDIPVTFSLKNNVVYSGVTIINQGAIAKGRIKLGKIQTDVDIFNITAANGQQITIRALKGHGRRNEITSNRSYTAFILPGTRIKF
;
A
#
# COMPACT_ATOMS: atom_id res chain seq x y z
N MET A 1 1.46 4.58 46.01
CA MET A 1 1.17 4.96 44.60
C MET A 1 0.88 3.69 43.78
N LYS A 2 -0.36 3.49 43.29
CA LYS A 2 -0.75 2.31 42.50
C LYS A 2 -0.45 2.55 41.00
N LYS A 3 0.55 1.87 40.44
CA LYS A 3 0.84 1.88 39.00
C LYS A 3 -0.25 1.10 38.24
N LYS A 4 -1.12 1.80 37.50
CA LYS A 4 -2.08 1.20 36.55
C LYS A 4 -1.30 0.50 35.42
N LYS A 5 -1.23 -0.85 35.45
CA LYS A 5 -0.82 -1.67 34.31
C LYS A 5 -1.86 -1.50 33.20
N LYS A 6 -1.53 -0.76 32.12
CA LYS A 6 -2.30 -0.77 30.87
C LYS A 6 -2.32 -2.21 30.35
N LYS A 7 -3.45 -2.91 30.50
CA LYS A 7 -3.72 -4.18 29.81
C LYS A 7 -3.67 -3.91 28.32
N LYS A 8 -2.54 -4.21 27.69
CA LYS A 8 -2.42 -4.30 26.23
C LYS A 8 -3.29 -5.49 25.84
N ASN A 9 -4.51 -5.22 25.37
CA ASN A 9 -5.38 -6.25 24.80
C ASN A 9 -4.63 -6.85 23.60
N ARG A 10 -3.89 -7.95 23.83
CA ARG A 10 -3.41 -8.82 22.77
C ARG A 10 -4.65 -9.49 22.22
N GLN A 11 -5.35 -8.82 21.30
CA GLN A 11 -6.30 -9.50 20.42
C GLN A 11 -5.53 -10.67 19.81
N LEU A 12 -6.00 -11.88 20.07
CA LEU A 12 -5.54 -13.10 19.40
C LEU A 12 -5.60 -12.81 17.91
N LYS A 13 -4.44 -12.65 17.30
CA LYS A 13 -4.36 -12.32 15.90
C LYS A 13 -4.77 -13.57 15.14
N LYS A 14 -6.01 -13.58 14.64
CA LYS A 14 -6.54 -14.69 13.84
C LYS A 14 -5.93 -14.63 12.46
N ASP A 15 -5.57 -15.78 11.88
CA ASP A 15 -5.30 -15.89 10.45
C ASP A 15 -6.44 -15.24 9.65
N VAL A 16 -6.09 -14.41 8.67
CA VAL A 16 -7.07 -13.73 7.82
C VAL A 16 -6.98 -14.28 6.41
N PHE A 17 -8.12 -14.68 5.87
CA PHE A 17 -8.28 -15.01 4.46
C PHE A 17 -9.14 -13.95 3.78
N ILE A 18 -8.58 -13.27 2.78
CA ILE A 18 -9.25 -12.21 2.05
C ILE A 18 -10.07 -12.86 0.93
N SER A 19 -11.39 -12.81 1.06
CA SER A 19 -12.34 -13.42 0.12
C SER A 19 -12.81 -12.46 -0.97
N SER A 20 -12.66 -11.15 -0.78
CA SER A 20 -13.06 -10.11 -1.74
C SER A 20 -11.90 -9.14 -2.02
N ARG A 21 -12.02 -8.35 -3.09
CA ARG A 21 -11.07 -7.25 -3.33
C ARG A 21 -11.16 -6.25 -2.18
N VAL A 22 -10.01 -5.81 -1.68
CA VAL A 22 -9.92 -4.77 -0.66
C VAL A 22 -9.19 -3.58 -1.25
N GLU A 23 -9.89 -2.45 -1.37
CA GLU A 23 -9.31 -1.21 -1.86
C GLU A 23 -8.42 -0.56 -0.80
N ILE A 24 -7.27 -0.05 -1.23
CA ILE A 24 -6.32 0.65 -0.38
C ILE A 24 -5.88 1.95 -1.05
N GLU A 25 -5.77 3.00 -0.23
CA GLU A 25 -5.27 4.32 -0.64
C GLU A 25 -3.81 4.49 -0.23
N LEU A 26 -2.97 4.82 -1.21
CA LEU A 26 -1.53 4.94 -1.10
C LEU A 26 -1.07 6.36 -1.47
N TYR A 27 0.05 6.81 -0.92
CA TYR A 27 0.71 8.06 -1.31
C TYR A 27 2.11 7.79 -1.80
N LEU A 28 2.45 8.30 -2.98
CA LEU A 28 3.81 8.23 -3.52
C LEU A 28 4.77 9.00 -2.61
N GLN A 29 5.84 8.35 -2.16
CA GLN A 29 6.83 8.96 -1.27
C GLN A 29 7.97 9.62 -2.03
N ASN A 30 8.27 9.16 -3.25
CA ASN A 30 9.36 9.69 -4.05
C ASN A 30 8.97 10.98 -4.78
N ASP A 31 9.88 11.96 -4.79
CA ASP A 31 9.83 13.05 -5.75
C ASP A 31 10.35 12.56 -7.10
N LEU A 32 9.58 12.81 -8.16
CA LEU A 32 9.88 12.42 -9.52
C LEU A 32 10.22 13.63 -10.42
N SER A 33 10.28 14.84 -9.87
CA SER A 33 10.50 16.09 -10.59
C SER A 33 11.75 16.07 -11.49
N SER A 34 12.85 15.47 -11.01
CA SER A 34 14.12 15.36 -11.72
C SER A 34 14.37 13.97 -12.34
N SER A 35 13.36 13.09 -12.36
CA SER A 35 13.55 11.71 -12.81
C SER A 35 13.61 11.60 -14.34
N PRO A 36 14.43 10.68 -14.88
CA PRO A 36 14.57 10.51 -16.32
C PRO A 36 13.29 9.94 -16.96
N GLU A 37 12.99 10.39 -18.18
CA GLU A 37 11.89 9.85 -18.97
C GLU A 37 12.19 8.47 -19.55
N ARG A 38 11.13 7.71 -19.84
CA ARG A 38 11.13 6.39 -20.52
C ARG A 38 11.87 5.27 -19.78
N GLN A 39 12.24 5.49 -18.52
CA GLN A 39 12.85 4.50 -17.65
C GLN A 39 11.88 4.06 -16.56
N ASP A 40 11.97 2.80 -16.16
CA ASP A 40 11.24 2.28 -15.01
C ASP A 40 11.92 2.76 -13.72
N ILE A 41 11.27 3.65 -13.01
CA ILE A 41 11.80 4.24 -11.77
C ILE A 41 11.21 3.45 -10.59
N PRO A 42 12.03 2.80 -9.76
CA PRO A 42 11.54 2.15 -8.56
C PRO A 42 11.05 3.21 -7.56
N VAL A 43 9.84 3.01 -7.04
CA VAL A 43 9.23 3.95 -6.09
C VAL A 43 8.61 3.21 -4.91
N THR A 44 8.40 3.95 -3.83
CA THR A 44 7.67 3.51 -2.65
C THR A 44 6.42 4.35 -2.45
N PHE A 45 5.40 3.69 -1.91
CA PHE A 45 4.17 4.34 -1.51
C PHE A 45 3.90 4.03 -0.03
N SER A 46 3.27 4.96 0.67
CA SER A 46 2.83 4.74 2.05
C SER A 46 1.31 4.57 2.10
N LEU A 47 0.84 3.61 2.87
CA LEU A 47 -0.59 3.44 3.14
C LEU A 47 -1.13 4.60 3.98
N LYS A 48 -2.22 5.22 3.51
CA LYS A 48 -2.84 6.37 4.17
C LYS A 48 -3.50 6.04 5.50
N ASN A 49 -4.29 4.97 5.54
CA ASN A 49 -5.10 4.56 6.69
C ASN A 49 -4.89 3.08 7.01
N ASN A 50 -5.12 2.67 8.26
CA ASN A 50 -5.17 1.25 8.60
C ASN A 50 -6.20 0.53 7.71
N VAL A 51 -5.82 -0.63 7.18
CA VAL A 51 -6.75 -1.50 6.45
C VAL A 51 -7.24 -2.57 7.40
N VAL A 52 -8.53 -2.53 7.69
CA VAL A 52 -9.20 -3.48 8.58
C VAL A 52 -10.07 -4.40 7.74
N TYR A 53 -9.91 -5.70 7.92
CA TYR A 53 -10.70 -6.73 7.26
C TYR A 53 -11.23 -7.71 8.31
N SER A 54 -12.54 -7.96 8.30
CA SER A 54 -13.22 -8.83 9.29
C SER A 54 -12.87 -8.48 10.75
N GLY A 55 -12.76 -7.19 11.07
CA GLY A 55 -12.42 -6.69 12.40
C GLY A 55 -10.94 -6.80 12.80
N VAL A 56 -10.06 -7.29 11.91
CA VAL A 56 -8.62 -7.41 12.13
C VAL A 56 -7.88 -6.39 11.27
N THR A 57 -6.95 -5.64 11.87
CA THR A 57 -6.05 -4.76 11.09
C THR A 57 -5.06 -5.64 10.32
N ILE A 58 -5.21 -5.68 9.01
CA ILE A 58 -4.38 -6.50 8.11
C ILE A 58 -3.17 -5.75 7.59
N ILE A 59 -3.25 -4.42 7.46
CA ILE A 59 -2.15 -3.56 7.08
C ILE A 59 -2.19 -2.29 7.93
N ASN A 60 -1.06 -1.94 8.53
CA ASN A 60 -0.95 -0.74 9.36
C ASN A 60 -0.77 0.50 8.48
N GLN A 61 -1.32 1.63 8.91
CA GLN A 61 -1.03 2.94 8.37
C GLN A 61 0.49 3.17 8.28
N GLY A 62 0.93 3.80 7.20
CA GLY A 62 2.34 4.01 6.90
C GLY A 62 3.06 2.76 6.40
N ALA A 63 2.38 1.62 6.26
CA ALA A 63 2.94 0.45 5.59
C ALA A 63 3.45 0.82 4.20
N ILE A 64 4.64 0.32 3.87
CA ILE A 64 5.32 0.63 2.63
C ILE A 64 4.87 -0.36 1.56
N ALA A 65 4.35 0.17 0.46
CA ALA A 65 4.16 -0.52 -0.79
C ALA A 65 5.30 -0.21 -1.77
N LYS A 66 5.62 -1.18 -2.62
CA LYS A 66 6.62 -1.05 -3.67
C LYS A 66 5.96 -1.04 -5.04
N GLY A 67 6.52 -0.22 -5.93
CA GLY A 67 6.05 -0.08 -7.28
C GLY A 67 7.12 0.40 -8.23
N ARG A 68 6.71 0.63 -9.47
CA ARG A 68 7.49 1.28 -10.53
C ARG A 68 6.64 2.35 -11.18
N ILE A 69 7.29 3.44 -11.56
CA ILE A 69 6.68 4.49 -12.36
C ILE A 69 7.52 4.68 -13.60
N LYS A 70 6.88 4.67 -14.77
CA LYS A 70 7.52 4.96 -16.04
C LYS A 70 7.00 6.29 -16.58
N LEU A 71 7.82 7.33 -16.48
CA LEU A 71 7.48 8.66 -16.96
C LEU A 71 7.58 8.70 -18.49
N GLY A 72 6.45 8.76 -19.19
CA GLY A 72 6.44 9.06 -20.63
C GLY A 72 6.20 10.54 -20.90
N LYS A 73 6.36 10.93 -22.18
CA LYS A 73 6.14 12.32 -22.63
C LYS A 73 4.70 12.77 -22.46
N ILE A 74 3.75 11.86 -22.68
CA ILE A 74 2.30 12.13 -22.66
C ILE A 74 1.62 11.34 -21.54
N GLN A 75 1.98 10.06 -21.42
CA GLN A 75 1.41 9.11 -20.50
C GLN A 75 2.48 8.60 -19.54
N THR A 76 2.12 8.46 -18.27
CA THR A 76 2.96 7.84 -17.25
C THR A 76 2.31 6.56 -16.79
N ASP A 77 3.10 5.51 -16.69
CA ASP A 77 2.63 4.20 -16.26
C ASP A 77 2.99 4.00 -14.78
N VAL A 78 2.09 3.39 -14.02
CA VAL A 78 2.23 3.15 -12.58
C VAL A 78 1.88 1.71 -12.26
N ASP A 79 2.89 0.97 -11.82
CA ASP A 79 2.72 -0.38 -11.32
C ASP A 79 2.95 -0.40 -9.81
N ILE A 80 2.04 -1.02 -9.07
CA ILE A 80 2.17 -1.24 -7.63
C ILE A 80 1.93 -2.71 -7.39
N PHE A 81 2.92 -3.40 -6.80
CA PHE A 81 2.94 -4.86 -6.78
C PHE A 81 2.92 -5.45 -5.37
N ASN A 82 3.58 -4.84 -4.38
CA ASN A 82 3.70 -5.44 -3.05
C ASN A 82 3.47 -4.42 -1.93
N ILE A 83 2.95 -4.87 -0.78
CA ILE A 83 2.85 -4.09 0.46
C ILE A 83 3.17 -4.95 1.69
N THR A 84 3.74 -4.34 2.72
CA THR A 84 4.02 -4.99 4.01
C THR A 84 2.78 -5.02 4.90
N ALA A 85 2.30 -6.20 5.26
CA ALA A 85 1.17 -6.41 6.16
C ALA A 85 1.53 -6.17 7.64
N ALA A 86 0.51 -6.14 8.51
CA ALA A 86 0.67 -5.86 9.94
C ALA A 86 1.47 -6.92 10.72
N ASN A 87 1.67 -8.11 10.14
CA ASN A 87 2.54 -9.18 10.64
C ASN A 87 3.96 -9.15 10.03
N GLY A 88 4.26 -8.21 9.13
CA GLY A 88 5.52 -8.14 8.39
C GLY A 88 5.55 -8.95 7.08
N GLN A 89 4.51 -9.72 6.76
CA GLN A 89 4.41 -10.48 5.51
C GLN A 89 4.26 -9.53 4.31
N GLN A 90 4.94 -9.83 3.20
CA GLN A 90 4.70 -9.15 1.93
C GLN A 90 3.44 -9.73 1.26
N ILE A 91 2.53 -8.85 0.87
CA ILE A 91 1.30 -9.20 0.17
C ILE A 91 1.34 -8.59 -1.23
N THR A 92 0.92 -9.37 -2.23
CA THR A 92 0.73 -8.88 -3.58
C THR A 92 -0.52 -8.01 -3.67
N ILE A 93 -0.36 -6.82 -4.25
CA ILE A 93 -1.44 -5.87 -4.55
C ILE A 93 -1.39 -5.50 -6.04
N ARG A 94 -2.46 -4.90 -6.55
CA ARG A 94 -2.50 -4.38 -7.93
C ARG A 94 -3.04 -2.96 -7.94
N ALA A 95 -2.40 -2.07 -8.70
CA ALA A 95 -2.91 -0.72 -8.92
C ALA A 95 -4.27 -0.74 -9.64
N LEU A 96 -5.18 0.19 -9.29
CA LEU A 96 -6.45 0.39 -9.99
C LEU A 96 -6.24 1.06 -11.36
N LYS A 97 -5.36 2.05 -11.40
CA LYS A 97 -4.99 2.78 -12.63
C LYS A 97 -3.51 2.55 -12.90
N GLY A 98 -3.23 1.83 -13.98
CA GLY A 98 -1.87 1.61 -14.48
C GLY A 98 -1.30 2.79 -15.25
N HIS A 99 -2.10 3.83 -15.53
CA HIS A 99 -1.71 4.94 -16.40
C HIS A 99 -2.35 6.28 -15.98
N GLY A 100 -1.63 7.39 -16.19
CA GLY A 100 -2.12 8.76 -15.97
C GLY A 100 -1.36 9.80 -16.80
N ARG A 101 -1.85 11.05 -16.85
CA ARG A 101 -1.10 12.15 -17.48
C ARG A 101 0.15 12.47 -16.65
N ARG A 102 1.23 12.93 -17.27
CA ARG A 102 2.46 13.30 -16.54
C ARG A 102 2.22 14.29 -15.39
N ASN A 103 1.42 15.32 -15.65
CA ASN A 103 1.10 16.36 -14.66
C ASN A 103 0.18 15.86 -13.53
N GLU A 104 -0.34 14.63 -13.66
CA GLU A 104 -1.24 13.98 -12.71
C GLU A 104 -0.54 12.96 -11.81
N ILE A 105 0.74 12.64 -12.07
CA ILE A 105 1.53 11.66 -11.31
C ILE A 105 2.58 12.44 -10.52
N THR A 106 2.17 12.93 -9.35
CA THR A 106 3.02 13.72 -8.44
C THR A 106 2.89 13.20 -7.00
N SER A 107 3.89 13.47 -6.17
CA SER A 107 3.98 13.07 -4.76
C SER A 107 2.79 13.51 -3.89
N ASN A 108 1.96 14.47 -4.36
CA ASN A 108 0.79 14.97 -3.65
C ASN A 108 -0.54 14.30 -4.01
N ARG A 109 -0.53 13.18 -4.75
CA ARG A 109 -1.76 12.45 -5.12
C ARG A 109 -1.90 11.09 -4.45
N SER A 110 -3.15 10.72 -4.18
CA SER A 110 -3.51 9.38 -3.73
C SER A 110 -3.56 8.41 -4.91
N TYR A 111 -2.95 7.25 -4.74
CA TYR A 111 -2.97 6.12 -5.66
C TYR A 111 -3.82 5.02 -5.06
N THR A 112 -4.71 4.44 -5.87
CA THR A 112 -5.55 3.34 -5.42
C THR A 112 -4.94 2.01 -5.87
N ALA A 113 -4.87 1.06 -4.95
CA ALA A 113 -4.53 -0.34 -5.25
C ALA A 113 -5.54 -1.28 -4.59
N PHE A 114 -5.47 -2.56 -4.95
CA PHE A 114 -6.29 -3.61 -4.37
C PHE A 114 -5.46 -4.76 -3.85
N ILE A 115 -5.86 -5.29 -2.69
CA ILE A 115 -5.47 -6.62 -2.27
C ILE A 115 -6.39 -7.62 -3.00
N LEU A 116 -5.77 -8.64 -3.60
CA LEU A 116 -6.50 -9.63 -4.37
C LEU A 116 -7.19 -10.66 -3.47
N PRO A 117 -8.38 -11.16 -3.86
CA PRO A 117 -8.98 -12.35 -3.24
C PRO A 117 -8.02 -13.53 -3.25
N GLY A 118 -8.12 -14.40 -2.24
CA GLY A 118 -7.22 -15.55 -2.06
C GLY A 118 -5.96 -15.24 -1.26
N THR A 119 -5.73 -13.97 -0.90
CA THR A 119 -4.61 -13.59 -0.05
C THR A 119 -4.81 -14.11 1.38
N ARG A 120 -3.82 -14.85 1.89
CA ARG A 120 -3.79 -15.32 3.28
C ARG A 120 -2.72 -14.59 4.09
N ILE A 121 -3.11 -14.07 5.24
CA ILE A 121 -2.25 -13.38 6.20
C ILE A 121 -2.20 -14.20 7.47
N LYS A 122 -1.01 -14.73 7.81
CA LYS A 122 -0.80 -15.60 8.98
C LYS A 122 -0.20 -14.81 10.13
N PHE A 123 -0.88 -14.71 11.25
CA PHE A 123 -0.48 -13.81 12.33
C PHE A 123 0.20 -14.49 13.53
#